data_AF-A0AAU5QSU9-F1
#
_entry.id   AF-A0AAU5QSU9-F1
#
_cell.length_a   1.000
_cell.length_b   1.000
_cell.length_c   1.000
_cell.angle_alpha   90.00
_cell.angle_beta   90.00
_cell.angle_gamma   90.00
#
_symmetry.space_group_name_H-M   'P 1'
#
loop_
_entity.id
_entity.type
_entity.pdbx_description
1 polymer ?
#
loop_
_entity_poly.entity_id
_entity_poly.type
_entity_poly.pdbx_seq_one_letter_code
_entity_poly.pdbx_strand_id
1 'polypeptide(L)'
;MGKTAERIGGGRPLASVADDEIGEALEVLWGRSAVNTWNARGAPAPVDPDLPGADIRIGYARCSTLGQELDSQLDALAGHGIPRDKVFSEKISTRVRVRPRFEDALRTAREVKAHAPHCRVILTVYEMKRLGHDAAELTSLADHLTAHGLILEMLAGPLPGIYDPTGPGKLLFAFFAAMAETERENIRESTLEGLDTAARKGKHGGRPPVITDDMLHTVLRRRAGGESVEQIQPDLWIATGKRRGQNPSVASVYRALAEHAKREAYPEAVEAAHADFANLHAGEVPRPRPARPDRTSL
;
A
#
# COMPACT_ATOMS: atom_id res chain seq x y z
N MET A 1 -7.91 20.70 1.96
CA MET A 1 -7.24 20.37 3.23
C MET A 1 -6.66 21.58 3.99
N GLY A 2 -6.99 22.84 3.63
CA GLY A 2 -6.27 24.04 4.12
C GLY A 2 -6.96 24.95 5.13
N LYS A 3 -7.99 24.49 5.87
CA LYS A 3 -8.62 25.26 6.97
C LYS A 3 -9.08 24.40 8.15
N THR A 4 -9.28 23.10 7.94
CA THR A 4 -9.80 22.19 8.97
C THR A 4 -8.73 21.70 9.96
N ALA A 5 -7.44 21.83 9.62
CA ALA A 5 -6.32 21.48 10.50
C ALA A 5 -6.08 22.51 11.63
N GLU A 6 -6.68 23.71 11.56
CA GLU A 6 -6.55 24.73 12.61
C GLU A 6 -7.36 24.42 13.89
N ARG A 7 -8.21 23.39 13.88
CA ARG A 7 -9.14 23.12 15.00
C ARG A 7 -8.81 21.95 15.91
N ILE A 8 -7.86 21.08 15.58
CA ILE A 8 -7.41 20.07 16.55
C ILE A 8 -6.38 20.73 17.47
N GLY A 9 -6.79 21.00 18.70
CA GLY A 9 -5.91 21.39 19.79
C GLY A 9 -5.61 22.89 19.92
N GLY A 10 -5.92 23.78 18.97
CA GLY A 10 -5.78 25.23 19.17
C GLY A 10 -4.42 25.67 19.77
N GLY A 11 -3.32 25.02 19.35
CA GLY A 11 -1.97 25.26 19.91
C GLY A 11 -1.65 24.55 21.24
N ARG A 12 -2.57 23.78 21.79
CA ARG A 12 -2.36 22.89 22.94
C ARG A 12 -1.80 21.54 22.47
N PRO A 13 -0.98 20.86 23.30
CA PRO A 13 -0.52 19.52 22.99
C PRO A 13 -1.71 18.60 22.72
N LEU A 14 -1.64 17.79 21.66
CA LEU A 14 -2.59 16.71 21.36
C LEU A 14 -2.88 15.84 22.59
N ALA A 15 -1.93 15.80 23.54
CA ALA A 15 -2.08 15.07 24.78
C ALA A 15 -3.16 15.57 25.75
N SER A 16 -3.72 16.75 25.50
CA SER A 16 -4.71 17.41 26.36
C SER A 16 -6.11 17.48 25.75
N VAL A 17 -6.33 16.81 24.60
CA VAL A 17 -7.60 16.79 23.88
C VAL A 17 -8.43 15.59 24.35
N ALA A 18 -9.72 15.81 24.62
CA ALA A 18 -10.62 14.77 25.13
C ALA A 18 -11.03 13.75 24.04
N ASP A 19 -11.37 12.54 24.45
CA ASP A 19 -11.55 11.39 23.54
C ASP A 19 -12.73 11.54 22.57
N ASP A 20 -13.75 12.26 23.00
CA ASP A 20 -14.96 12.66 22.27
C ASP A 20 -14.67 13.78 21.26
N GLU A 21 -13.92 14.81 21.65
CA GLU A 21 -13.45 15.87 20.74
C GLU A 21 -12.61 15.29 19.60
N ILE A 22 -11.84 14.24 19.90
CA ILE A 22 -11.05 13.53 18.89
C ILE A 22 -11.95 12.73 17.94
N GLY A 23 -12.97 12.05 18.47
CA GLY A 23 -13.97 11.36 17.65
C GLY A 23 -14.67 12.31 16.67
N GLU A 24 -15.06 13.50 17.13
CA GLU A 24 -15.68 14.51 16.27
C GLU A 24 -14.73 15.05 15.20
N ALA A 25 -13.47 15.31 15.56
CA ALA A 25 -12.48 15.78 14.60
C ALA A 25 -12.16 14.72 13.53
N LEU A 26 -12.09 13.44 13.91
CA LEU A 26 -11.91 12.32 13.00
C LEU A 26 -13.11 12.17 12.04
N GLU A 27 -14.33 12.31 12.54
CA GLU A 27 -15.56 12.28 11.72
C GLU A 27 -15.56 13.41 10.67
N VAL A 28 -15.23 14.63 11.09
CA VAL A 28 -15.22 15.82 10.21
C VAL A 28 -14.15 15.74 9.14
N LEU A 29 -12.97 15.22 9.46
CA LEU A 29 -11.83 15.20 8.55
C LEU A 29 -11.84 13.98 7.62
N TRP A 30 -12.26 12.82 8.13
CA TRP A 30 -12.03 11.52 7.47
C TRP A 30 -13.21 10.54 7.59
N GLY A 31 -14.34 10.97 8.17
CA GLY A 31 -15.58 10.20 8.24
C GLY A 31 -15.56 9.00 9.19
N ARG A 32 -16.66 8.25 9.19
CA ARG A 32 -16.98 7.19 10.17
C ARG A 32 -15.97 6.07 10.27
N SER A 33 -15.22 5.79 9.22
CA SER A 33 -14.19 4.74 9.24
C SER A 33 -13.06 5.06 10.22
N ALA A 34 -12.65 6.33 10.27
CA ALA A 34 -11.63 6.81 11.21
C ALA A 34 -12.14 6.73 12.66
N VAL A 35 -13.41 7.08 12.88
CA VAL A 35 -14.08 6.99 14.20
C VAL A 35 -14.24 5.54 14.66
N ASN A 36 -14.59 4.62 13.76
CA ASN A 36 -14.72 3.20 14.11
C ASN A 36 -13.37 2.58 14.50
N THR A 37 -12.31 2.92 13.77
CA THR A 37 -10.94 2.51 14.10
C THR A 37 -10.50 3.08 15.45
N TRP A 38 -10.89 4.32 15.75
CA TRP A 38 -10.71 4.96 17.05
C TRP A 38 -11.47 4.24 18.17
N ASN A 39 -12.73 3.88 17.95
CA ASN A 39 -13.53 3.22 18.98
C ASN A 39 -13.13 1.75 19.20
N ALA A 40 -12.53 1.10 18.19
CA ALA A 40 -12.06 -0.29 18.28
C ALA A 40 -10.77 -0.45 19.11
N ARG A 41 -10.13 0.66 19.51
CA ARG A 41 -8.90 0.61 20.28
C ARG A 41 -9.22 0.23 21.74
N GLY A 42 -8.61 -0.84 22.24
CA GLY A 42 -8.71 -1.18 23.66
C GLY A 42 -8.27 -0.01 24.56
N ALA A 43 -8.87 0.07 25.76
CA ALA A 43 -8.49 1.07 26.75
C ALA A 43 -6.98 0.97 27.05
N PRO A 44 -6.27 2.10 27.12
CA PRO A 44 -4.85 2.07 27.47
C PRO A 44 -4.63 1.45 28.84
N ALA A 45 -3.52 0.73 29.01
CA ALA A 45 -3.09 0.28 30.33
C ALA A 45 -2.86 1.51 31.22
N PRO A 46 -3.32 1.53 32.49
CA PRO A 46 -3.12 2.67 33.37
C PRO A 46 -1.62 2.93 33.55
N VAL A 47 -1.22 4.19 33.39
CA VAL A 47 0.15 4.64 33.61
C VAL A 47 0.36 4.83 35.11
N ASP A 48 1.38 4.17 35.67
CA ASP A 48 1.74 4.28 37.08
C ASP A 48 2.36 5.67 37.36
N PRO A 49 1.78 6.49 38.27
CA PRO A 49 2.26 7.84 38.57
C PRO A 49 3.59 7.88 39.35
N ASP A 50 4.08 6.74 39.85
CA ASP A 50 5.24 6.66 40.75
C ASP A 50 6.48 6.00 40.09
N LEU A 51 6.68 6.19 38.78
CA LEU A 51 7.87 5.71 38.06
C LEU A 51 8.99 6.77 37.96
N PRO A 52 9.98 6.80 38.88
CA PRO A 52 11.23 7.51 38.66
C PRO A 52 12.20 6.62 37.88
N GLY A 53 12.37 6.90 36.58
CA GLY A 53 13.42 6.31 35.76
C GLY A 53 13.63 7.20 34.54
N ALA A 54 14.82 7.79 34.40
CA ALA A 54 15.14 8.74 33.35
C ALA A 54 14.68 8.23 31.96
N ASP A 55 13.93 9.06 31.23
CA ASP A 55 13.54 8.77 29.85
C ASP A 55 14.79 8.44 29.02
N ILE A 56 14.80 7.26 28.38
CA ILE A 56 15.88 6.87 27.50
C ILE A 56 15.53 7.31 26.09
N ARG A 57 16.24 8.33 25.59
CA ARG A 57 16.08 8.84 24.23
C ARG A 57 17.07 8.21 23.26
N ILE A 58 16.58 7.82 22.09
CA ILE A 58 17.37 7.34 20.95
C ILE A 58 17.08 8.28 19.78
N GLY A 59 18.13 8.91 19.26
CA GLY A 59 18.01 9.88 18.18
C GLY A 59 18.11 9.21 16.81
N TYR A 60 17.31 9.67 15.85
CA TYR A 60 17.47 9.30 14.45
C TYR A 60 17.44 10.51 13.52
N ALA A 61 18.44 10.60 12.63
CA ALA A 61 18.62 11.67 11.67
C ALA A 61 18.84 11.12 10.25
N ARG A 62 18.27 11.78 9.25
CA ARG A 62 18.40 11.35 7.85
C ARG A 62 18.48 12.52 6.88
N CYS A 63 19.38 12.44 5.89
CA CYS A 63 19.40 13.37 4.76
C CYS A 63 19.49 12.62 3.42
N SER A 64 18.90 13.18 2.35
CA SER A 64 18.91 12.55 1.03
C SER A 64 20.15 12.87 0.20
N THR A 65 20.80 14.02 0.43
CA THR A 65 21.87 14.54 -0.47
C THR A 65 22.76 15.63 0.14
N LEU A 66 22.21 16.55 0.95
CA LEU A 66 22.92 17.71 1.48
C LEU A 66 23.52 17.45 2.87
N GLY A 67 24.82 17.69 3.05
CA GLY A 67 25.52 17.50 4.33
C GLY A 67 25.07 18.48 5.42
N GLN A 68 24.90 19.76 5.08
CA GLN A 68 24.45 20.82 6.00
C GLN A 68 23.10 20.52 6.68
N GLU A 69 22.24 19.75 6.01
CA GLU A 69 20.92 19.38 6.50
C GLU A 69 21.01 18.27 7.57
N LEU A 70 22.03 17.42 7.50
CA LEU A 70 22.27 16.38 8.50
C LEU A 70 22.88 16.96 9.77
N ASP A 71 23.86 17.86 9.62
CA ASP A 71 24.54 18.49 10.75
C ASP A 71 23.55 19.28 11.61
N SER A 72 22.64 20.04 10.99
CA SER A 72 21.58 20.75 11.70
C SER A 72 20.65 19.82 12.49
N GLN A 73 20.34 18.62 11.99
CA GLN A 73 19.55 17.63 12.74
C GLN A 73 20.35 17.05 13.91
N LEU A 74 21.63 16.75 13.69
CA LEU A 74 22.50 16.22 14.75
C LEU A 74 22.69 17.23 15.87
N ASP A 75 22.85 18.51 15.53
CA ASP A 75 22.95 19.60 16.50
C ASP A 75 21.64 19.77 17.28
N ALA A 76 20.48 19.64 16.63
CA ALA A 76 19.19 19.67 17.30
C ALA A 76 19.00 18.50 18.28
N LEU A 77 19.40 17.28 17.88
CA LEU A 77 19.35 16.09 18.75
C LEU A 77 20.34 16.22 19.93
N ALA A 78 21.53 16.78 19.69
CA ALA A 78 22.52 17.03 20.74
C ALA A 78 22.05 18.12 21.71
N GLY A 79 21.43 19.20 21.20
CA GLY A 79 20.81 20.25 22.00
C GLY A 79 19.65 19.75 22.86
N HIS A 80 19.00 18.65 22.44
CA HIS A 80 17.97 17.94 23.21
C HIS A 80 18.55 16.95 24.24
N GLY A 81 19.87 16.93 24.42
CA GLY A 81 20.54 16.11 25.43
C GLY A 81 20.69 14.63 25.07
N ILE A 82 20.53 14.26 23.80
CA ILE A 82 20.71 12.87 23.35
C ILE A 82 22.21 12.62 23.11
N PRO A 83 22.82 11.63 23.79
CA PRO A 83 24.25 11.38 23.65
C PRO A 83 24.53 10.73 22.28
N ARG A 84 25.72 11.04 21.71
CA ARG A 84 26.06 10.69 20.32
C ARG A 84 26.09 9.19 20.04
N ASP A 85 26.37 8.37 21.04
CA ASP A 85 26.33 6.91 20.98
C ASP A 85 24.92 6.35 20.77
N LYS A 86 23.88 7.14 21.10
CA LYS A 86 22.46 6.80 20.90
C LYS A 86 21.82 7.52 19.71
N VAL A 87 22.62 8.15 18.86
CA VAL A 87 22.15 8.82 17.63
C VAL A 87 22.52 8.00 16.41
N PHE A 88 21.51 7.61 15.63
CA PHE A 88 21.65 6.90 14.37
C PHE A 88 21.45 7.87 13.21
N SER A 89 22.43 7.97 12.32
CA SER A 89 22.35 8.85 11.15
C SER A 89 22.60 8.11 9.85
N GLU A 90 21.84 8.46 8.81
CA GLU A 90 22.07 7.92 7.47
C GLU A 90 21.86 8.93 6.35
N LYS A 91 22.64 8.77 5.29
CA LYS A 91 22.56 9.56 4.06
C LYS A 91 21.90 8.72 2.96
N ILE A 92 20.58 8.57 3.04
CA ILE A 92 19.79 7.74 2.13
C ILE A 92 18.55 8.51 1.67
N SER A 93 18.22 8.37 0.38
CA SER A 93 17.00 8.94 -0.20
C SER A 93 15.75 8.29 0.41
N THR A 94 14.70 9.08 0.59
CA THR A 94 13.36 8.61 0.95
C THR A 94 12.85 7.48 0.07
N ARG A 95 13.28 7.36 -1.19
CA ARG A 95 12.81 6.34 -2.13
C ARG A 95 13.37 4.93 -1.87
N VAL A 96 14.35 4.80 -0.98
CA VAL A 96 14.96 3.52 -0.63
C VAL A 96 14.18 2.90 0.52
N ARG A 97 13.64 1.70 0.28
CA ARG A 97 12.83 0.96 1.26
C ARG A 97 13.63 0.42 2.44
N VAL A 98 14.87 -0.03 2.19
CA VAL A 98 15.73 -0.59 3.23
C VAL A 98 16.56 0.52 3.85
N ARG A 99 16.45 0.68 5.17
CA ARG A 99 17.10 1.73 5.95
C ARG A 99 17.86 1.12 7.11
N PRO A 100 19.12 0.71 6.89
CA PRO A 100 19.84 -0.09 7.87
C PRO A 100 20.03 0.65 9.20
N ARG A 101 20.29 1.97 9.18
CA ARG A 101 20.50 2.74 10.41
C ARG A 101 19.20 3.00 11.16
N PHE A 102 18.09 3.20 10.45
CA PHE A 102 16.76 3.26 11.05
C PHE A 102 16.36 1.93 11.71
N GLU A 103 16.61 0.80 11.05
CA GLU A 103 16.36 -0.53 11.60
C GLU A 103 17.23 -0.80 12.84
N ASP A 104 18.50 -0.39 12.81
CA ASP A 104 19.41 -0.46 13.96
C ASP A 104 18.90 0.39 15.15
N ALA A 105 18.38 1.59 14.88
CA ALA A 105 17.79 2.45 15.90
C ALA A 105 16.57 1.79 16.56
N LEU A 106 15.67 1.22 15.75
CA LEU A 106 14.49 0.50 16.23
C LEU A 106 14.86 -0.77 17.00
N ARG A 107 15.86 -1.52 16.52
CA ARG A 107 16.38 -2.71 17.22
C ARG A 107 16.95 -2.33 18.59
N THR A 108 17.78 -1.29 18.64
CA THR A 108 18.35 -0.77 19.89
C THR A 108 17.25 -0.31 20.85
N ALA A 109 16.24 0.40 20.35
CA ALA A 109 15.11 0.85 21.17
C ALA A 109 14.33 -0.33 21.79
N ARG A 110 14.08 -1.38 21.01
CA ARG A 110 13.46 -2.61 21.49
C ARG A 110 14.30 -3.32 22.54
N GLU A 111 15.60 -3.47 22.28
CA GLU A 111 16.52 -4.11 23.22
C GLU A 111 16.54 -3.35 24.55
N VAL A 112 16.70 -2.02 24.51
CA VAL A 112 16.65 -1.18 25.72
C VAL A 112 15.32 -1.34 26.45
N LYS A 113 14.18 -1.32 25.73
CA LYS A 113 12.86 -1.47 26.35
C LYS A 113 12.67 -2.84 27.00
N ALA A 114 13.21 -3.90 26.41
CA ALA A 114 13.18 -5.25 26.97
C ALA A 114 14.03 -5.38 28.25
N HIS A 115 15.20 -4.73 28.30
CA HIS A 115 16.08 -4.75 29.46
C HIS A 115 15.63 -3.80 30.59
N ALA A 116 14.92 -2.72 30.24
CA ALA A 116 14.43 -1.72 31.18
C ALA A 116 12.92 -1.49 30.99
N PRO A 117 12.05 -2.46 31.37
CA PRO A 117 10.61 -2.38 31.12
C PRO A 117 9.95 -1.19 31.83
N HIS A 118 10.49 -0.81 33.00
CA HIS A 118 10.03 0.32 33.81
C HIS A 118 10.45 1.69 33.26
N CYS A 119 11.38 1.75 32.30
CA CYS A 119 11.81 3.01 31.69
C CYS A 119 10.98 3.32 30.43
N ARG A 120 10.77 4.62 30.20
CA ARG A 120 10.22 5.14 28.94
C ARG A 120 11.33 5.18 27.90
N VAL A 121 11.14 4.48 26.79
CA VAL A 121 12.08 4.51 25.66
C VAL A 121 11.45 5.34 24.56
N ILE A 122 12.12 6.43 24.20
CA ILE A 122 11.63 7.46 23.27
C ILE A 122 12.53 7.47 22.04
N LEU A 123 11.94 7.23 20.87
CA LEU A 123 12.57 7.45 19.58
C LEU A 123 12.38 8.92 19.19
N THR A 124 13.45 9.71 19.23
CA THR A 124 13.44 11.13 18.92
C THR A 124 13.93 11.37 17.49
N VAL A 125 13.16 12.12 16.70
CA VAL A 125 13.55 12.57 15.37
C VAL A 125 13.38 14.07 15.22
N TYR A 126 14.12 14.67 14.29
CA TYR A 126 13.97 16.08 14.01
C TYR A 126 12.56 16.42 13.50
N GLU A 127 12.02 15.64 12.57
CA GLU A 127 10.69 15.88 12.00
C GLU A 127 10.10 14.63 11.30
N MET A 128 8.78 14.65 11.09
CA MET A 128 8.00 13.58 10.46
C MET A 128 8.62 13.00 9.19
N LYS A 129 9.03 13.86 8.26
CA LYS A 129 9.55 13.42 6.95
C LYS A 129 10.85 12.64 7.06
N ARG A 130 11.45 12.47 8.25
CA ARG A 130 12.59 11.56 8.50
C ARG A 130 12.15 10.11 8.66
N LEU A 131 10.92 9.87 9.12
CA LEU A 131 10.39 8.55 9.48
C LEU A 131 9.86 7.75 8.28
N GLY A 132 9.30 8.41 7.28
CA GLY A 132 8.67 7.75 6.13
C GLY A 132 8.43 8.70 4.97
N HIS A 133 8.24 8.14 3.78
CA HIS A 133 7.90 8.88 2.57
C HIS A 133 6.43 8.73 2.16
N ASP A 134 5.76 7.69 2.63
CA ASP A 134 4.35 7.44 2.40
C ASP A 134 3.64 7.10 3.72
N ALA A 135 2.31 7.15 3.68
CA ALA A 135 1.49 6.88 4.86
C ALA A 135 1.57 5.40 5.29
N ALA A 136 1.83 4.47 4.37
CA ALA A 136 1.97 3.05 4.69
C ALA A 136 3.22 2.77 5.54
N GLU A 137 4.35 3.40 5.24
CA GLU A 137 5.57 3.33 6.04
C GLU A 137 5.36 3.96 7.43
N LEU A 138 4.68 5.11 7.50
CA LEU A 138 4.36 5.74 8.78
C LEU A 138 3.41 4.89 9.63
N THR A 139 2.48 4.16 9.00
CA THR A 139 1.57 3.23 9.70
C THR A 139 2.30 1.99 10.17
N SER A 140 3.14 1.38 9.32
CA SER A 140 3.95 0.25 9.74
C SER A 140 4.87 0.62 10.91
N LEU A 141 5.41 1.86 10.91
CA LEU A 141 6.18 2.38 12.02
C LEU A 141 5.30 2.57 13.27
N ALA A 142 4.10 3.12 13.11
CA ALA A 142 3.13 3.29 14.19
C ALA A 142 2.81 1.98 14.90
N ASP A 143 2.48 0.94 14.12
CA ASP A 143 2.19 -0.40 14.63
C ASP A 143 3.39 -1.00 15.34
N HIS A 144 4.59 -0.82 14.77
CA HIS A 144 5.83 -1.31 15.37
C HIS A 144 6.12 -0.60 16.69
N LEU A 145 6.05 0.73 16.76
CA LEU A 145 6.27 1.46 18.00
C LEU A 145 5.25 1.06 19.07
N THR A 146 3.98 0.90 18.68
CA THR A 146 2.90 0.45 19.57
C THR A 146 3.15 -0.96 20.10
N ALA A 147 3.48 -1.92 19.22
CA ALA A 147 3.72 -3.31 19.58
C ALA A 147 4.88 -3.49 20.58
N HIS A 148 5.82 -2.55 20.58
CA HIS A 148 6.99 -2.59 21.47
C HIS A 148 6.93 -1.57 22.61
N GLY A 149 5.83 -0.84 22.78
CA GLY A 149 5.69 0.18 23.84
C GLY A 149 6.75 1.29 23.75
N LEU A 150 7.13 1.66 22.52
CA LEU A 150 8.09 2.72 22.23
C LEU A 150 7.35 4.02 21.98
N ILE A 151 7.89 5.12 22.50
CA ILE A 151 7.32 6.45 22.36
C ILE A 151 8.00 7.15 21.18
N LEU A 152 7.27 7.97 20.42
CA LEU A 152 7.83 8.80 19.36
C LEU A 152 7.95 10.25 19.83
N GLU A 153 9.07 10.92 19.56
CA GLU A 153 9.23 12.35 19.81
C GLU A 153 9.67 13.06 18.52
N MET A 154 9.02 14.18 18.22
CA MET A 154 9.35 15.05 17.09
C MET A 154 9.76 16.42 17.60
N LEU A 155 10.95 16.89 17.22
CA LEU A 155 11.50 18.16 17.68
C LEU A 155 10.96 19.38 16.90
N ALA A 156 10.64 19.19 15.63
CA ALA A 156 10.26 20.26 14.70
C ALA A 156 9.21 19.80 13.68
N GLY A 157 8.67 20.77 12.94
CA GLY A 157 7.64 20.57 11.93
C GLY A 157 6.23 20.94 12.43
N PRO A 158 5.17 20.54 11.70
CA PRO A 158 3.80 20.92 12.04
C PRO A 158 3.23 20.18 13.26
N LEU A 159 3.89 19.10 13.69
CA LEU A 159 3.46 18.23 14.79
C LEU A 159 4.65 17.96 15.73
N PRO A 160 5.21 18.97 16.42
CA PRO A 160 6.24 18.75 17.42
C PRO A 160 5.60 18.20 18.70
N GLY A 161 6.32 17.32 19.40
CA GLY A 161 5.87 16.78 20.69
C GLY A 161 6.21 15.30 20.90
N ILE A 162 5.75 14.78 22.04
CA ILE A 162 5.94 13.40 22.48
C ILE A 162 4.63 12.65 22.29
N TYR A 163 4.70 11.50 21.62
CA TYR A 163 3.58 10.66 21.22
C TYR A 163 3.74 9.28 21.81
N ASP A 164 2.99 9.04 22.88
CA ASP A 164 2.91 7.76 23.56
C ASP A 164 1.80 6.89 22.94
N PRO A 165 2.10 5.69 22.43
CA PRO A 165 1.08 4.79 21.86
C PRO A 165 0.10 4.26 22.91
N THR A 166 0.49 4.26 24.19
CA THR A 166 -0.34 3.83 25.32
C THR A 166 -1.09 4.96 25.99
N GLY A 167 -0.95 6.19 25.48
CA GLY A 167 -1.51 7.38 26.11
C GLY A 167 -2.07 8.37 25.09
N PRO A 168 -1.94 9.68 25.36
CA PRO A 168 -2.53 10.71 24.52
C PRO A 168 -1.91 10.85 23.11
N GLY A 169 -0.78 10.19 22.84
CA GLY A 169 -0.14 10.14 21.52
C GLY A 169 -0.82 9.18 20.53
N LYS A 170 -1.74 8.33 21.01
CA LYS A 170 -2.50 7.35 20.21
C LYS A 170 -3.26 7.98 19.05
N LEU A 171 -3.65 9.25 19.14
CA LEU A 171 -4.29 10.00 18.05
C LEU A 171 -3.35 10.18 16.85
N LEU A 172 -2.09 10.52 17.08
CA LEU A 172 -1.16 10.66 15.97
C LEU A 172 -0.97 9.32 15.23
N PHE A 173 -0.88 8.22 15.97
CA PHE A 173 -0.76 6.89 15.40
C PHE A 173 -2.02 6.43 14.66
N ALA A 174 -3.22 6.70 15.20
CA ALA A 174 -4.49 6.44 14.52
C ALA A 174 -4.67 7.30 13.25
N PHE A 175 -4.21 8.56 13.30
CA PHE A 175 -4.18 9.45 12.14
C PHE A 175 -3.28 8.91 11.02
N PHE A 176 -2.09 8.39 11.33
CA PHE A 176 -1.23 7.76 10.33
C PHE A 176 -1.91 6.55 9.68
N ALA A 177 -2.54 5.70 10.50
CA ALA A 177 -3.27 4.54 10.01
C ALA A 177 -4.40 4.92 9.06
N ALA A 178 -5.18 5.96 9.39
CA ALA A 178 -6.25 6.47 8.53
C ALA A 178 -5.72 7.06 7.21
N MET A 179 -4.64 7.85 7.24
CA MET A 179 -4.03 8.38 6.02
C MET A 179 -3.47 7.28 5.10
N ALA A 180 -2.96 6.19 5.67
CA ALA A 180 -2.45 5.08 4.87
C ALA A 180 -3.54 4.34 4.12
N GLU A 181 -4.71 4.21 4.72
CA GLU A 181 -5.87 3.59 4.07
C GLU A 181 -6.35 4.45 2.89
N THR A 182 -6.43 5.76 3.07
CA THR A 182 -6.81 6.69 2.00
C THR A 182 -5.79 6.67 0.85
N GLU A 183 -4.49 6.66 1.14
CA GLU A 183 -3.47 6.63 0.09
C GLU A 183 -3.46 5.29 -0.67
N ARG A 184 -3.73 4.17 0.03
CA ARG A 184 -3.90 2.86 -0.62
C ARG A 184 -5.09 2.86 -1.58
N GLU A 185 -6.22 3.46 -1.18
CA GLU A 185 -7.40 3.56 -2.06
C GLU A 185 -7.14 4.51 -3.24
N ASN A 186 -6.48 5.65 -3.03
CA ASN A 186 -6.11 6.58 -4.11
C ASN A 186 -5.21 5.91 -5.17
N ILE A 187 -4.21 5.11 -4.75
CA ILE A 187 -3.35 4.35 -5.67
C ILE A 187 -4.17 3.33 -6.46
N ARG A 188 -5.11 2.65 -5.81
CA ARG A 188 -6.00 1.68 -6.44
C ARG A 188 -6.91 2.35 -7.47
N GLU A 189 -7.56 3.44 -7.11
CA GLU A 189 -8.41 4.24 -8.00
C GLU A 189 -7.62 4.74 -9.21
N SER A 190 -6.45 5.34 -8.99
CA SER A 190 -5.56 5.80 -10.08
C SER A 190 -5.11 4.66 -11.00
N THR A 191 -4.90 3.47 -10.44
CA THR A 191 -4.54 2.28 -11.23
C THR A 191 -5.71 1.80 -12.08
N LEU A 192 -6.92 1.79 -11.52
CA LEU A 192 -8.14 1.42 -12.25
C LEU A 192 -8.45 2.42 -13.36
N GLU A 193 -8.32 3.72 -13.10
CA GLU A 193 -8.46 4.78 -14.10
C GLU A 193 -7.40 4.66 -15.21
N GLY A 194 -6.16 4.32 -14.85
CA GLY A 194 -5.09 4.05 -15.80
C GLY A 194 -5.36 2.82 -16.67
N LEU A 195 -5.86 1.74 -16.08
CA LEU A 195 -6.26 0.52 -16.78
C LEU A 195 -7.45 0.76 -17.69
N ASP A 196 -8.46 1.51 -17.25
CA ASP A 196 -9.61 1.86 -18.07
C ASP A 196 -9.22 2.79 -19.24
N THR A 197 -8.36 3.78 -18.97
CA THR A 197 -7.79 4.64 -20.03
C THR A 197 -6.98 3.82 -21.05
N ALA A 198 -6.22 2.82 -20.60
CA ALA A 198 -5.50 1.90 -21.48
C ALA A 198 -6.46 1.02 -22.28
N ALA A 199 -7.52 0.51 -21.64
CA ALA A 199 -8.56 -0.30 -22.29
C ALA A 199 -9.31 0.49 -23.36
N ARG A 200 -9.69 1.76 -23.11
CA ARG A 200 -10.27 2.66 -24.12
C ARG A 200 -9.34 2.91 -25.31
N LYS A 201 -8.02 2.83 -25.11
CA LYS A 201 -7.01 2.90 -26.17
C LYS A 201 -6.73 1.53 -26.84
N GLY A 202 -7.56 0.51 -26.58
CA GLY A 202 -7.42 -0.83 -27.11
C GLY A 202 -6.28 -1.65 -26.49
N LYS A 203 -5.65 -1.15 -25.42
CA LYS A 203 -4.58 -1.86 -24.69
C LYS A 203 -5.17 -2.59 -23.51
N HIS A 204 -5.73 -3.77 -23.78
CA HIS A 204 -6.17 -4.66 -22.71
C HIS A 204 -4.96 -5.36 -22.10
N GLY A 205 -4.79 -5.22 -20.79
CA GLY A 205 -3.74 -5.92 -20.05
C GLY A 205 -3.90 -7.44 -20.12
N GLY A 206 -2.91 -8.17 -19.64
CA GLY A 206 -2.91 -9.64 -19.62
C GLY A 206 -1.73 -10.25 -20.37
N ARG A 207 -1.62 -11.57 -20.32
CA ARG A 207 -0.54 -12.31 -21.00
C ARG A 207 -0.85 -12.38 -22.50
N PRO A 208 0.06 -11.92 -23.39
CA PRO A 208 -0.13 -12.06 -24.82
C PRO A 208 -0.40 -13.52 -25.23
N PRO A 209 -1.31 -13.76 -26.19
CA PRO A 209 -1.58 -15.10 -26.67
C PRO A 209 -0.32 -15.70 -27.31
N VAL A 210 -0.09 -17.00 -27.04
CA VAL A 210 1.08 -17.73 -27.55
C VAL A 210 0.88 -18.18 -28.99
N ILE A 211 -0.36 -18.50 -29.37
CA ILE A 211 -0.76 -18.86 -30.73
C ILE A 211 -1.30 -17.59 -31.39
N THR A 212 -0.69 -17.15 -32.49
CA THR A 212 -1.18 -16.06 -33.32
C THR A 212 -2.26 -16.54 -34.28
N ASP A 213 -3.03 -15.63 -34.88
CA ASP A 213 -4.05 -15.99 -35.87
C ASP A 213 -3.44 -16.69 -37.09
N ASP A 214 -2.24 -16.28 -37.54
CA ASP A 214 -1.52 -16.96 -38.63
C ASP A 214 -1.16 -18.41 -38.29
N MET A 215 -0.71 -18.66 -37.05
CA MET A 215 -0.44 -20.01 -36.56
C MET A 215 -1.73 -20.82 -36.50
N LEU A 216 -2.82 -20.22 -36.01
CA LEU A 216 -4.12 -20.87 -35.93
C LEU A 216 -4.65 -21.25 -37.31
N HIS A 217 -4.58 -20.35 -38.30
CA HIS A 217 -4.94 -20.65 -39.69
C HIS A 217 -4.10 -21.79 -40.28
N THR A 218 -2.79 -21.80 -40.01
CA THR A 218 -1.90 -22.88 -40.44
C THR A 218 -2.32 -24.21 -39.85
N VAL A 219 -2.62 -24.24 -38.54
CA VAL A 219 -3.09 -25.44 -37.84
C VAL A 219 -4.43 -25.93 -38.40
N LEU A 220 -5.41 -25.04 -38.57
CA LEU A 220 -6.73 -25.38 -39.12
C LEU A 220 -6.62 -25.98 -40.52
N ARG A 221 -5.81 -25.37 -41.40
CA ARG A 221 -5.58 -25.85 -42.77
C ARG A 221 -4.94 -27.23 -42.80
N ARG A 222 -3.88 -27.45 -42.03
CA ARG A 222 -3.17 -28.75 -41.99
C ARG A 222 -4.01 -29.86 -41.37
N ARG A 223 -4.79 -29.51 -40.33
CA ARG A 223 -5.73 -30.45 -39.72
C ARG A 223 -6.85 -30.87 -40.68
N ALA A 224 -7.33 -29.94 -41.53
CA ALA A 224 -8.26 -30.28 -42.60
C ALA A 224 -7.65 -31.24 -43.65
N GLY A 225 -6.33 -31.21 -43.81
CA GLY A 225 -5.56 -32.18 -44.62
C GLY A 225 -5.29 -33.52 -43.94
N GLY A 226 -5.75 -33.73 -42.69
CA GLY A 226 -5.62 -35.00 -41.96
C GLY A 226 -4.39 -35.10 -41.03
N GLU A 227 -3.58 -34.03 -40.91
CA GLU A 227 -2.44 -34.02 -39.98
C GLU A 227 -2.89 -33.89 -38.52
N SER A 228 -2.19 -34.59 -37.61
CA SER A 228 -2.41 -34.50 -36.15
C SER A 228 -1.73 -33.26 -35.55
N VAL A 229 -2.20 -32.80 -34.39
CA VAL A 229 -1.65 -31.59 -33.74
C VAL A 229 -0.20 -31.79 -33.33
N GLU A 230 0.17 -33.02 -32.98
CA GLU A 230 1.52 -33.46 -32.63
C GLU A 230 2.49 -33.37 -33.82
N GLN A 231 2.00 -33.59 -35.04
CA GLN A 231 2.77 -33.44 -36.28
C GLN A 231 2.92 -31.97 -36.67
N ILE A 232 1.91 -31.14 -36.38
CA ILE A 232 1.89 -29.72 -36.78
C ILE A 232 2.71 -28.85 -35.81
N GLN A 233 2.70 -29.14 -34.50
CA GLN A 233 3.32 -28.33 -33.45
C GLN A 233 4.83 -28.06 -33.63
N PRO A 234 5.66 -29.00 -34.13
CA PRO A 234 7.08 -28.78 -34.40
C PRO A 234 7.36 -27.69 -35.46
N ASP A 235 6.40 -27.40 -36.33
CA ASP A 235 6.55 -26.40 -37.39
C ASP A 235 6.07 -25.00 -36.96
N LEU A 236 5.51 -24.88 -35.75
CA LEU A 236 5.02 -23.63 -35.19
C LEU A 236 6.07 -22.97 -34.30
N TRP A 237 6.21 -21.64 -34.40
CA TRP A 237 7.18 -20.87 -33.62
C TRP A 237 6.53 -19.69 -32.90
N ILE A 238 6.93 -19.42 -31.66
CA ILE A 238 6.41 -18.31 -30.85
C ILE A 238 7.10 -17.00 -31.27
N ALA A 239 6.30 -16.01 -31.68
CA ALA A 239 6.79 -14.74 -32.21
C ALA A 239 7.32 -13.76 -31.15
N THR A 240 6.74 -13.74 -29.95
CA THR A 240 6.99 -12.71 -28.93
C THR A 240 7.16 -13.28 -27.52
N GLY A 241 7.77 -12.49 -26.63
CA GLY A 241 7.91 -12.82 -25.21
C GLY A 241 9.11 -13.72 -24.87
N LYS A 242 9.14 -14.20 -23.62
CA LYS A 242 10.29 -14.89 -23.01
C LYS A 242 10.64 -16.23 -23.68
N ARG A 243 9.69 -16.85 -24.39
CA ARG A 243 9.86 -18.13 -25.11
C ARG A 243 9.91 -17.94 -26.63
N ARG A 244 10.26 -16.74 -27.10
CA ARG A 244 10.41 -16.46 -28.53
C ARG A 244 11.36 -17.46 -29.19
N GLY A 245 10.98 -17.96 -30.36
CA GLY A 245 11.76 -18.97 -31.11
C GLY A 245 11.61 -20.40 -30.62
N GLN A 246 10.86 -20.64 -29.54
CA GLN A 246 10.47 -22.00 -29.13
C GLN A 246 9.12 -22.37 -29.74
N ASN A 247 8.85 -23.67 -29.77
CA ASN A 247 7.57 -24.20 -30.21
C ASN A 247 6.49 -24.02 -29.12
N PRO A 248 5.24 -23.71 -29.50
CA PRO A 248 4.13 -23.66 -28.56
C PRO A 248 3.85 -25.05 -27.98
N SER A 249 3.34 -25.14 -26.75
CA SER A 249 2.93 -26.44 -26.21
C SER A 249 1.72 -27.00 -26.99
N VAL A 250 1.64 -28.32 -27.12
CA VAL A 250 0.47 -29.01 -27.73
C VAL A 250 -0.84 -28.55 -27.07
N ALA A 251 -0.85 -28.39 -25.74
CA ALA A 251 -1.98 -27.87 -24.98
C ALA A 251 -2.35 -26.40 -25.30
N SER A 252 -1.40 -25.58 -25.77
CA SER A 252 -1.68 -24.22 -26.26
C SER A 252 -2.38 -24.26 -27.60
N VAL A 253 -1.97 -25.17 -28.49
CA VAL A 253 -2.59 -25.36 -29.80
C VAL A 253 -4.03 -25.87 -29.64
N TYR A 254 -4.25 -26.89 -28.79
CA TYR A 254 -5.60 -27.38 -28.51
C TYR A 254 -6.51 -26.33 -27.87
N ARG A 255 -5.99 -25.48 -26.97
CA ARG A 255 -6.75 -24.37 -26.40
C ARG A 255 -7.18 -23.36 -27.47
N ALA A 256 -6.29 -23.01 -28.39
CA ALA A 256 -6.60 -22.09 -29.49
C ALA A 256 -7.68 -22.68 -30.43
N LEU A 257 -7.58 -23.98 -30.76
CA LEU A 257 -8.59 -24.69 -31.54
C LEU A 257 -9.95 -24.74 -30.85
N ALA A 258 -9.98 -24.99 -29.54
CA ALA A 258 -11.22 -25.02 -28.76
C ALA A 258 -11.87 -23.63 -28.68
N GLU A 259 -11.08 -22.57 -28.51
CA GLU A 259 -11.59 -21.19 -28.57
C GLU A 259 -12.15 -20.84 -29.94
N HIS A 260 -11.47 -21.23 -31.02
CA HIS A 260 -11.96 -21.03 -32.38
C HIS A 260 -13.29 -21.73 -32.61
N ALA A 261 -13.39 -23.02 -32.27
CA ALA A 261 -14.63 -23.80 -32.40
C ALA A 261 -15.77 -23.20 -31.57
N LYS A 262 -15.49 -22.68 -30.38
CA LYS A 262 -16.49 -22.00 -29.54
C LYS A 262 -16.97 -20.69 -30.17
N ARG A 263 -16.08 -19.93 -30.83
CA ARG A 263 -16.45 -18.70 -31.56
C ARG A 263 -17.34 -19.02 -32.76
N GLU A 264 -17.03 -20.08 -33.51
CA GLU A 264 -17.86 -20.51 -34.64
C GLU A 264 -19.22 -21.08 -34.22
N ALA A 265 -19.28 -21.80 -33.09
CA ALA A 265 -20.52 -22.40 -32.61
C ALA A 265 -21.51 -21.38 -32.02
N TYR A 266 -21.01 -20.23 -31.53
CA TYR A 266 -21.83 -19.23 -30.83
C TYR A 266 -21.51 -17.79 -31.28
N PRO A 267 -21.69 -17.45 -32.56
CA PRO A 267 -21.32 -16.13 -33.09
C PRO A 267 -22.08 -15.00 -32.39
N GLU A 268 -23.39 -15.16 -32.18
CA GLU A 268 -24.23 -14.18 -31.48
C GLU A 268 -23.81 -13.94 -30.02
N ALA A 269 -23.31 -14.98 -29.33
CA ALA A 269 -22.84 -14.85 -27.95
C ALA A 269 -21.51 -14.09 -27.86
N VAL A 270 -20.67 -14.20 -28.88
CA VAL A 270 -19.41 -13.44 -28.98
C VAL A 270 -19.70 -11.98 -29.28
N GLU A 271 -20.61 -11.70 -30.22
CA GLU A 271 -21.05 -10.33 -30.50
C GLU A 271 -21.71 -9.68 -29.28
N ALA A 272 -22.59 -10.40 -28.58
CA ALA A 272 -23.20 -9.91 -27.34
C ALA A 272 -22.15 -9.67 -26.24
N ALA A 273 -21.13 -10.53 -26.11
CA ALA A 273 -20.05 -10.31 -25.16
C ALA A 273 -19.18 -9.09 -25.51
N HIS A 274 -18.92 -8.85 -26.80
CA HIS A 274 -18.23 -7.65 -27.27
C HIS A 274 -19.05 -6.38 -27.01
N ALA A 275 -20.36 -6.43 -27.23
CA ALA A 275 -21.28 -5.33 -26.94
C ALA A 275 -21.40 -5.06 -25.43
N ASP A 276 -21.55 -6.10 -24.61
CA ASP A 276 -21.58 -6.01 -23.14
C ASP A 276 -20.28 -5.40 -22.61
N PHE A 277 -19.13 -5.81 -23.16
CA PHE A 277 -17.82 -5.25 -22.83
C PHE A 277 -17.70 -3.77 -23.23
N ALA A 278 -18.18 -3.40 -24.42
CA ALA A 278 -18.19 -2.01 -24.87
C ALA A 278 -19.08 -1.12 -23.97
N ASN A 279 -20.23 -1.64 -23.53
CA ASN A 279 -21.16 -0.93 -22.64
C ASN A 279 -20.60 -0.76 -21.22
N LEU A 280 -19.93 -1.78 -20.66
CA LEU A 280 -19.23 -1.69 -19.38
C LEU A 280 -18.16 -0.58 -19.36
N HIS A 281 -17.54 -0.31 -20.50
CA HIS A 281 -16.53 0.75 -20.66
C HIS A 281 -17.11 2.12 -21.03
N ALA A 282 -18.41 2.21 -21.35
CA ALA A 282 -19.11 3.46 -21.67
C ALA A 282 -19.74 4.14 -20.42
N GLY A 283 -19.62 3.54 -19.23
CA GLY A 283 -20.10 4.12 -17.97
C GLY A 283 -21.54 3.79 -17.60
N GLU A 284 -22.27 3.01 -18.40
CA GLU A 284 -23.56 2.45 -18.00
C GLU A 284 -23.36 1.04 -17.45
N VAL A 285 -23.55 0.90 -16.13
CA VAL A 285 -23.64 -0.40 -15.45
C VAL A 285 -24.74 -1.23 -16.14
N PRO A 286 -24.43 -2.38 -16.76
CA PRO A 286 -25.45 -3.18 -17.43
C PRO A 286 -26.45 -3.71 -16.40
N ARG A 287 -27.74 -3.60 -16.72
CA ARG A 287 -28.80 -4.24 -15.90
C ARG A 287 -28.57 -5.76 -15.90
N PRO A 288 -28.84 -6.46 -14.77
CA PRO A 288 -28.68 -7.89 -14.70
C PRO A 288 -29.50 -8.58 -15.80
N ARG A 289 -28.89 -9.55 -16.49
CA ARG A 289 -29.58 -10.35 -17.51
C ARG A 289 -30.85 -10.94 -16.91
N PRO A 290 -32.00 -10.89 -17.60
CA PRO A 290 -33.17 -11.64 -17.17
C PRO A 290 -32.80 -13.12 -17.09
N ALA A 291 -33.27 -13.78 -16.03
CA ALA A 291 -33.03 -15.20 -15.82
C ALA A 291 -33.43 -15.99 -17.08
N ARG A 292 -32.56 -16.92 -17.51
CA ARG A 292 -32.90 -17.85 -18.58
C ARG A 292 -34.20 -18.56 -18.20
N PRO A 293 -35.22 -18.62 -19.09
CA PRO A 293 -36.42 -19.38 -18.80
C PRO A 293 -36.05 -20.85 -18.59
N ASP A 294 -36.60 -21.44 -17.54
CA ASP A 294 -36.39 -22.83 -17.18
C ASP A 294 -36.69 -23.74 -18.38
N ARG A 295 -35.73 -24.61 -18.70
CA ARG A 295 -35.95 -25.73 -19.63
C ARG A 295 -36.73 -26.84 -18.91
N THR A 296 -37.95 -26.53 -18.48
CA THR A 296 -38.91 -27.53 -17.99
C THR A 296 -40.34 -27.10 -18.31
N SER A 297 -40.63 -26.89 -19.59
CA SER A 297 -42.01 -26.89 -20.10
C SER A 297 -42.01 -26.97 -21.64
N LEU A 298 -41.82 -28.19 -22.14
CA LEU A 298 -42.48 -28.83 -23.30
C LEU A 298 -41.79 -30.17 -23.58
#